data_AF-A0A6N3A0E6-F1
#
_entry.id   AF-A0A6N3A0E6-F1
#
_cell.length_a   1.000
_cell.length_b   1.000
_cell.length_c   1.000
_cell.angle_alpha   90.00
_cell.angle_beta   90.00
_cell.angle_gamma   90.00
#
_symmetry.space_group_name_H-M   'P 1'
#
loop_
_entity.id
_entity.type
_entity.pdbx_description
1 polymer ?
#
loop_
_entity_poly.entity_id
_entity_poly.type
_entity_poly.pdbx_seq_one_letter_code
_entity_poly.pdbx_strand_id
1 'polypeptide(L)'
;MSKEEKQQNYEEFMEVLQEEDKREENNERRYYRHNLSLEYLQKYDVPIEFEYAKDALGIEKEVNELLDFTDFISDSNLYKALKKLNESDFKVIELRYRYGFSLNEIAVKLQLKNDAVRQKHIRALAKLKSML
;
A
#
# COMPACT_ATOMS: atom_id res chain seq x y z
N MET A 1 36.45 -46.89 9.71
CA MET A 1 36.56 -45.54 10.29
C MET A 1 37.62 -45.54 11.36
N SER A 2 38.69 -44.79 11.15
CA SER A 2 39.77 -44.56 12.12
C SER A 2 39.22 -43.85 13.36
N LYS A 3 39.90 -43.97 14.50
CA LYS A 3 39.54 -43.22 15.72
C LYS A 3 39.60 -41.71 15.48
N GLU A 4 40.52 -41.26 14.63
CA GLU A 4 40.71 -39.86 14.26
C GLU A 4 39.54 -39.32 13.42
N GLU A 5 39.01 -40.10 12.47
CA GLU A 5 37.83 -39.73 11.67
C GLU A 5 36.56 -39.61 12.53
N LYS A 6 36.44 -40.46 13.56
CA LYS A 6 35.32 -40.38 14.53
C LYS A 6 35.43 -39.14 15.43
N GLN A 7 36.65 -38.75 15.77
CA GLN A 7 36.93 -37.56 16.58
C GLN A 7 36.59 -36.29 15.81
N GLN A 8 37.03 -36.20 14.54
CA GLN A 8 36.74 -35.06 13.66
C GLN A 8 35.24 -34.90 13.38
N ASN A 9 34.53 -35.99 13.09
CA ASN A 9 33.07 -35.92 12.90
C ASN A 9 32.33 -35.49 14.18
N TYR A 10 32.84 -35.84 15.36
CA TYR A 10 32.26 -35.40 16.63
C TYR A 10 32.49 -33.91 16.86
N GLU A 11 33.68 -33.41 16.55
CA GLU A 11 34.00 -31.98 16.63
C GLU A 11 33.13 -31.15 15.67
N GLU A 12 33.01 -31.57 14.41
CA GLU A 12 32.16 -30.93 13.41
C GLU A 12 30.68 -30.93 13.83
N PHE A 13 30.19 -32.04 14.40
CA PHE A 13 28.82 -32.12 14.92
C PHE A 13 28.58 -31.19 16.10
N MET A 14 29.56 -31.04 17.00
CA MET A 14 29.47 -30.12 18.13
C MET A 14 29.50 -28.65 17.69
N GLU A 15 30.24 -28.31 16.64
CA GLU A 15 30.22 -26.96 16.05
C GLU A 15 28.84 -26.62 15.46
N VAL A 16 28.22 -27.55 14.72
CA VAL A 16 26.87 -27.36 14.17
C VAL A 16 25.83 -27.13 15.28
N LEU A 17 25.90 -27.89 16.37
CA LEU A 17 25.01 -27.69 17.52
C LEU A 17 25.18 -26.30 18.13
N GLN A 18 26.41 -25.83 18.31
CA GLN A 18 26.67 -24.49 18.84
C GLN A 18 26.18 -23.36 17.92
N GLU A 19 26.20 -23.58 16.60
CA GLU A 19 25.63 -22.62 15.65
C GLU A 19 24.10 -22.57 15.71
N GLU A 20 23.44 -23.72 15.83
CA GLU A 20 21.99 -23.79 15.97
C GLU A 20 21.52 -23.16 17.30
N ASP A 21 22.21 -23.41 18.41
CA ASP A 21 21.93 -22.77 19.71
C ASP A 21 22.01 -21.23 19.60
N LYS A 22 23.03 -20.70 18.91
CA LYS A 22 23.18 -19.25 18.66
C LYS A 22 22.07 -18.69 17.76
N ARG A 23 21.54 -19.48 16.83
CA ARG A 23 20.43 -19.08 15.96
C ARG A 23 19.12 -19.02 16.75
N GLU A 24 18.88 -20.01 17.61
CA GLU A 24 17.72 -20.03 18.50
C GLU A 24 17.73 -18.84 19.46
N GLU A 25 18.83 -18.58 20.16
CA GLU A 25 18.95 -17.42 21.06
C GLU A 25 18.68 -16.09 20.34
N ASN A 26 19.17 -15.94 19.11
CA ASN A 26 18.94 -14.73 18.32
C ASN A 26 17.48 -14.60 17.85
N ASN A 27 16.83 -15.72 17.52
CA ASN A 27 15.41 -15.75 17.18
C ASN A 27 14.55 -15.40 18.39
N GLU A 28 14.86 -15.94 19.58
CA GLU A 28 14.17 -15.59 20.82
C GLU A 28 14.32 -14.09 21.15
N ARG A 29 15.53 -13.53 21.00
CA ARG A 29 15.76 -12.09 21.18
C ARG A 29 14.96 -11.23 20.20
N ARG A 30 14.86 -11.66 18.93
CA ARG A 30 14.06 -10.96 17.91
C ARG A 30 12.57 -11.03 18.22
N TYR A 31 12.09 -12.21 18.61
CA TYR A 31 10.70 -12.45 19.00
C TYR A 31 10.31 -11.62 20.23
N TYR A 32 11.16 -11.59 21.26
CA TYR A 32 10.97 -10.79 22.45
C TYR A 32 10.88 -9.29 22.14
N ARG A 33 11.77 -8.75 21.29
CA ARG A 33 11.72 -7.34 20.87
C ARG A 33 10.46 -6.98 20.09
N HIS A 34 9.98 -7.90 19.25
CA HIS A 34 8.75 -7.70 18.48
C HIS A 34 7.52 -7.64 19.39
N ASN A 35 7.41 -8.56 20.34
CA ASN A 35 6.29 -8.59 21.29
C ASN A 35 6.34 -7.41 22.26
N LEU A 36 7.54 -7.01 22.72
CA LEU A 36 7.70 -5.82 23.55
C LEU A 36 7.18 -4.55 22.85
N SER A 37 7.37 -4.44 21.53
CA SER A 37 6.83 -3.31 20.76
C SER A 37 5.30 -3.32 20.65
N LEU A 38 4.68 -4.51 20.57
CA LEU A 38 3.23 -4.65 20.48
C LEU A 38 2.55 -4.38 21.82
N GLU A 39 3.11 -4.89 22.91
CA GLU A 39 2.66 -4.58 24.28
C GLU A 39 2.88 -3.11 24.61
N TYR A 40 4.00 -2.52 24.20
CA TYR A 40 4.24 -1.08 24.33
C TYR A 40 3.18 -0.28 23.54
N LEU A 41 2.89 -0.63 22.28
CA LEU A 41 1.85 0.06 21.51
C LEU A 41 0.45 -0.09 22.10
N GLN A 42 0.10 -1.25 22.67
CA GLN A 42 -1.16 -1.45 23.40
C GLN A 42 -1.24 -0.59 24.68
N LYS A 43 -0.12 -0.40 25.39
CA LYS A 43 -0.08 0.37 26.63
C LYS A 43 -0.24 1.87 26.43
N TYR A 44 0.08 2.39 25.25
CA TYR A 44 0.07 3.83 24.98
C TYR A 44 -1.26 4.38 24.45
N ASP A 45 -2.35 3.60 24.47
CA ASP A 45 -3.65 3.97 23.87
C ASP A 45 -3.45 4.67 22.51
N VAL A 46 -2.44 4.23 21.75
CA VAL A 46 -2.22 4.75 20.42
C VAL A 46 -3.46 4.34 19.66
N PRO A 47 -4.28 5.28 19.17
CA PRO A 47 -5.44 4.91 18.38
C PRO A 47 -4.89 4.20 17.16
N ILE A 48 -4.95 2.87 17.20
CA ILE A 48 -4.80 2.09 15.99
C ILE A 48 -6.09 2.40 15.27
N GLU A 49 -6.05 3.43 14.42
CA GLU A 49 -7.07 3.61 13.37
C GLU A 49 -6.97 2.37 12.49
N PHE A 50 -7.61 1.28 12.94
CA PHE A 50 -8.01 0.20 12.08
C PHE A 50 -9.08 0.80 11.18
N GLU A 51 -8.62 1.41 10.09
CA GLU A 51 -9.42 1.89 8.98
C GLU A 51 -9.99 0.68 8.21
N TYR A 52 -10.69 -0.21 8.91
CA TYR A 52 -11.37 -1.38 8.36
C TYR A 52 -12.63 -1.64 9.18
N ALA A 53 -13.55 -0.68 9.16
CA ALA A 53 -14.97 -0.99 9.28
C ALA A 53 -15.37 -1.84 8.05
N LYS A 54 -15.05 -3.13 8.08
CA LYS A 54 -15.31 -4.08 6.98
C LYS A 54 -16.79 -4.38 6.75
N ASP A 55 -17.68 -3.89 7.60
CA ASP A 55 -19.12 -4.12 7.50
C ASP A 55 -19.92 -2.92 6.95
N ALA A 56 -19.29 -1.75 6.75
CA ALA A 56 -19.90 -0.61 6.05
C ALA A 56 -19.67 -0.65 4.52
N LEU A 57 -18.76 -1.52 4.06
CA LEU A 57 -18.28 -1.60 2.68
C LEU A 57 -19.32 -2.05 1.64
N GLY A 58 -20.42 -2.69 2.06
CA GLY A 58 -21.49 -3.12 1.15
C GLY A 58 -22.35 -1.96 0.68
N ILE A 59 -22.90 -1.20 1.63
CA ILE A 59 -23.80 -0.08 1.35
C ILE A 59 -23.03 1.09 0.74
N GLU A 60 -21.82 1.39 1.22
CA GLU A 60 -21.01 2.47 0.64
C GLU A 60 -20.53 2.16 -0.77
N LYS A 61 -20.24 0.90 -1.13
CA LYS A 61 -19.92 0.54 -2.52
C LYS A 61 -21.13 0.70 -3.43
N GLU A 62 -22.30 0.21 -3.02
CA GLU A 62 -23.52 0.30 -3.81
C GLU A 62 -23.95 1.77 -4.04
N VAL A 63 -23.82 2.63 -3.01
CA VAL A 63 -24.09 4.07 -3.14
C VAL A 63 -23.01 4.77 -3.97
N ASN A 64 -21.73 4.38 -3.85
CA ASN A 64 -20.66 4.93 -4.68
C ASN A 64 -20.76 4.52 -6.16
N GLU A 65 -21.34 3.36 -6.47
CA GLU A 65 -21.62 2.95 -7.85
C GLU A 65 -22.75 3.78 -8.49
N LEU A 66 -23.67 4.32 -7.67
CA LEU A 66 -24.76 5.19 -8.12
C LEU A 66 -24.39 6.67 -8.23
N LEU A 67 -23.36 7.12 -7.51
CA LEU A 67 -22.93 8.52 -7.50
C LEU A 67 -21.70 8.74 -8.40
N ASP A 68 -21.78 9.74 -9.28
CA ASP A 68 -20.68 10.12 -10.16
C ASP A 68 -19.62 10.90 -9.39
N PHE A 69 -18.35 10.80 -9.82
CA PHE A 69 -17.24 11.53 -9.22
C PHE A 69 -17.52 13.04 -9.10
N THR A 70 -18.26 13.60 -10.06
CA THR A 70 -18.60 15.02 -10.08
C THR A 70 -19.66 15.42 -9.05
N ASP A 71 -20.43 14.48 -8.50
CA ASP A 71 -21.52 14.79 -7.57
C ASP A 71 -21.00 15.22 -6.20
N PHE A 72 -19.77 14.84 -5.88
CA PHE A 72 -19.07 15.22 -4.65
C PHE A 72 -18.41 16.60 -4.74
N ILE A 73 -18.57 17.32 -5.86
CA ILE A 73 -17.87 18.58 -6.13
C ILE A 73 -18.79 19.75 -5.83
N SER A 74 -18.58 20.39 -4.67
CA SER A 74 -19.37 21.55 -4.25
C SER A 74 -19.08 22.82 -5.05
N ASP A 75 -17.86 22.95 -5.59
CA ASP A 75 -17.48 24.12 -6.39
C ASP A 75 -18.07 24.02 -7.81
N SER A 76 -19.00 24.93 -8.12
CA SER A 76 -19.69 24.99 -9.41
C SER A 76 -18.73 25.23 -10.59
N ASN A 77 -17.66 25.99 -10.40
CA ASN A 77 -16.69 26.27 -11.45
C ASN A 77 -15.85 25.03 -11.74
N LEU A 78 -15.38 24.35 -10.69
CA LEU A 78 -14.65 23.09 -10.82
C LEU A 78 -15.51 22.00 -11.46
N TYR A 79 -16.77 21.88 -11.05
CA TYR A 79 -17.73 20.95 -11.65
C TYR A 79 -17.87 21.18 -13.17
N LYS A 80 -18.08 22.43 -13.58
CA LYS A 80 -18.19 22.81 -15.00
C LYS A 80 -16.90 22.55 -15.76
N ALA A 81 -15.74 22.81 -15.15
CA ALA A 81 -14.44 22.56 -15.75
C ALA A 81 -14.19 21.07 -15.97
N LEU A 82 -14.52 20.22 -14.99
CA LEU A 82 -14.37 18.78 -15.08
C LEU A 82 -15.28 18.17 -16.16
N LYS A 83 -16.52 18.65 -16.29
CA LYS A 83 -17.42 18.23 -17.39
C LYS A 83 -16.93 18.59 -18.79
N LYS A 84 -16.01 19.55 -18.92
CA LYS A 84 -15.40 19.94 -20.21
C LYS A 84 -14.14 19.13 -20.54
N LEU A 85 -13.63 18.32 -19.61
CA LEU A 85 -12.49 17.45 -19.90
C LEU A 85 -12.90 16.32 -20.85
N ASN A 86 -11.94 15.90 -21.68
CA ASN A 86 -12.11 14.71 -22.49
C ASN A 86 -12.18 13.49 -21.57
N GLU A 87 -12.95 12.47 -21.94
CA GLU A 87 -13.18 11.27 -21.14
C GLU A 87 -11.87 10.63 -20.63
N SER A 88 -10.85 10.54 -21.48
CA SER A 88 -9.56 9.96 -21.07
C SER A 88 -8.80 10.78 -20.05
N ASP A 89 -8.91 12.12 -20.13
CA ASP A 89 -8.27 13.04 -19.18
C ASP A 89 -9.04 13.01 -17.85
N PHE A 90 -10.37 13.03 -17.94
CA PHE A 90 -11.29 12.89 -16.79
C PHE A 90 -11.04 11.59 -16.02
N LYS A 91 -10.93 10.46 -16.70
CA LYS A 91 -10.73 9.15 -16.06
C LYS A 91 -9.42 9.07 -15.26
N VAL A 92 -8.36 9.73 -15.73
CA VAL A 92 -7.09 9.82 -14.99
C VAL A 92 -7.25 10.68 -13.73
N ILE A 93 -8.00 11.78 -13.81
CA ILE A 93 -8.31 12.62 -12.65
C ILE A 93 -9.18 11.87 -11.64
N GLU A 94 -10.25 11.21 -12.10
CA GLU A 94 -11.11 10.40 -11.23
C GLU A 94 -10.30 9.31 -10.52
N LEU A 95 -9.53 8.51 -11.26
CA LEU A 95 -8.71 7.45 -10.64
C LEU A 95 -7.69 7.99 -9.64
N ARG A 96 -7.15 9.18 -9.87
CA ARG A 96 -6.17 9.80 -8.99
C ARG A 96 -6.81 10.37 -7.72
N TYR A 97 -7.91 11.10 -7.86
CA TYR A 97 -8.45 11.93 -6.77
C TYR A 97 -9.65 11.29 -6.06
N ARG A 98 -10.44 10.46 -6.75
CA ARG A 98 -11.53 9.68 -6.12
C ARG A 98 -11.01 8.41 -5.45
N TYR A 99 -10.15 7.67 -6.16
CA TYR A 99 -9.70 6.34 -5.73
C TYR A 99 -8.28 6.31 -5.17
N GLY A 100 -7.57 7.45 -5.18
CA GLY A 100 -6.23 7.56 -4.58
C GLY A 100 -5.11 6.83 -5.33
N PHE A 101 -5.34 6.34 -6.56
CA PHE A 101 -4.32 5.57 -7.27
C PHE A 101 -3.09 6.41 -7.64
N SER A 102 -1.92 5.82 -7.51
CA SER A 102 -0.68 6.34 -8.07
C SER A 102 -0.71 6.32 -9.60
N LEU A 103 0.11 7.15 -10.25
CA LEU A 103 0.17 7.18 -11.73
C LEU A 103 0.56 5.81 -12.32
N ASN A 104 1.35 5.02 -11.57
CA ASN A 104 1.76 3.68 -11.97
C ASN A 104 0.58 2.69 -11.92
N GLU A 105 -0.21 2.72 -10.86
CA GLU A 105 -1.42 1.89 -10.74
C GLU A 105 -2.46 2.28 -11.80
N ILE A 106 -2.60 3.58 -12.09
CA ILE A 106 -3.47 4.06 -13.16
C ILE A 106 -2.99 3.54 -14.53
N ALA A 107 -1.68 3.54 -14.77
CA ALA A 107 -1.10 3.00 -16.01
C ALA A 107 -1.41 1.52 -16.18
N VAL A 108 -1.26 0.72 -15.12
CA VAL A 108 -1.64 -0.70 -15.13
C VAL A 108 -3.14 -0.85 -15.37
N LYS A 109 -3.97 -0.11 -14.64
CA LYS A 109 -5.44 -0.21 -14.69
C LYS A 109 -6.02 0.19 -16.05
N LEU A 110 -5.44 1.20 -16.70
CA LEU A 110 -5.86 1.66 -18.02
C LEU A 110 -5.10 0.98 -19.17
N GLN A 111 -4.16 0.07 -18.87
CA GLN A 111 -3.27 -0.58 -19.86
C GLN A 111 -2.51 0.44 -20.73
N LEU A 112 -2.07 1.54 -20.10
CA LEU A 112 -1.31 2.62 -20.73
C LEU A 112 0.14 2.60 -20.24
N LYS A 113 1.04 3.22 -21.02
CA LYS A 113 2.41 3.48 -20.55
C LYS A 113 2.41 4.57 -19.47
N ASN A 114 3.31 4.45 -18.49
CA ASN A 114 3.46 5.43 -17.40
C ASN A 114 3.61 6.87 -17.90
N ASP A 115 4.43 7.08 -18.93
CA ASP A 115 4.64 8.42 -19.49
C ASP A 115 3.36 8.99 -20.11
N ALA A 116 2.54 8.15 -20.75
CA ALA A 116 1.28 8.58 -21.33
C ALA A 116 0.29 9.01 -20.23
N VAL A 117 0.22 8.28 -19.12
CA VAL A 117 -0.60 8.65 -17.96
C VAL A 117 -0.11 9.95 -17.32
N ARG A 118 1.21 10.09 -17.15
CA ARG A 118 1.81 11.33 -16.62
C ARG A 118 1.49 12.53 -17.49
N GLN A 119 1.61 12.41 -18.82
CA GLN A 119 1.26 13.48 -19.75
C GLN A 119 -0.24 13.82 -19.71
N LYS A 120 -1.11 12.81 -19.66
CA LYS A 120 -2.57 13.02 -19.52
C LYS A 120 -2.90 13.75 -18.22
N HIS A 121 -2.30 13.34 -17.11
CA HIS A 121 -2.49 13.99 -15.80
C HIS A 121 -2.07 15.47 -15.83
N ILE A 122 -0.87 15.77 -16.35
CA ILE A 122 -0.38 17.15 -16.48
C ILE A 122 -1.31 17.97 -17.39
N ARG A 123 -1.71 17.41 -18.53
CA ARG A 123 -2.61 18.07 -19.49
C ARG A 123 -3.98 18.36 -18.88
N ALA A 124 -4.55 17.41 -18.15
CA ALA A 124 -5.83 17.56 -17.47
C ALA A 124 -5.77 18.70 -16.44
N LEU A 125 -4.73 18.72 -15.59
CA LEU A 125 -4.53 19.80 -14.61
C LEU A 125 -4.32 21.17 -15.26
N ALA A 126 -3.55 21.24 -16.35
CA ALA A 126 -3.34 22.49 -17.09
C ALA A 126 -4.66 23.03 -17.67
N LYS A 127 -5.50 22.15 -18.24
CA LYS A 127 -6.84 22.52 -18.74
C LYS A 127 -7.74 23.01 -17.62
N LEU A 128 -7.80 22.28 -16.50
CA LEU A 128 -8.61 22.68 -15.34
C LEU A 128 -8.19 24.06 -14.83
N LYS A 129 -6.88 24.29 -14.68
CA LYS A 129 -6.35 25.59 -14.25
C LYS A 129 -6.70 26.74 -15.21
N SER A 130 -6.83 26.48 -16.50
CA SER A 130 -7.22 27.50 -17.48
C SER A 130 -8.72 27.83 -17.50
N MET A 131 -9.55 26.96 -16.92
CA MET A 131 -11.02 27.07 -16.92
C MET A 131 -11.59 27.57 -15.59
N LEU A 132 -10.78 27.54 -14.53
CA LEU A 132 -11.06 28.09 -13.21
C LEU A 132 -10.64 29.56 -13.14
#